data_AF-A0A7J4ZU42-F1
#
_entry.id   AF-A0A7J4ZU42-F1
#
_cell.length_a   1.000
_cell.length_b   1.000
_cell.length_c   1.000
_cell.angle_alpha   90.00
_cell.angle_beta   90.00
_cell.angle_gamma   90.00
#
_symmetry.space_group_name_H-M   'P 1'
#
loop_
_entity.id
_entity.type
_entity.pdbx_description
1 polymer ?
#
loop_
_entity_poly.entity_id
_entity_poly.type
_entity_poly.pdbx_seq_one_letter_code
_entity_poly.pdbx_strand_id
1 'polypeptide(L)'
;MSQIFFYCTLVLYGLATALYLGYLLRTTQGVATWASRLVAAGFVAHLLSTIHRFNSAGYLPITNMHESLSFFSLVIVGAFLLFVRKYKIAILGSFVIPLALLMIIGSSAFPSVIKELNPALKSGWLWVHTIMAFVSYATFTIAFAAAVIYLIQQHFLKKKKFGALFQKLPSLDTLDDINYRCLTIGFPLLTVAIISGAIWAEKAWGTYWSWDPKETWSLITWFIYAALLHGRMTTGWRGKRAALLSIAGFLIMLFTFIGVNMWLPGLHSYK
;
A
#
# COMPACT_ATOMS: atom_id res chain seq x y z
N MET A 1 13.04 22.99 -2.40
CA MET A 1 12.11 22.56 -3.47
C MET A 1 11.28 21.33 -3.09
N SER A 2 11.82 20.35 -2.35
CA SER A 2 11.04 19.19 -1.85
C SER A 2 9.79 19.58 -1.09
N GLN A 3 9.87 20.54 -0.16
CA GLN A 3 8.75 21.01 0.65
C GLN A 3 7.55 21.46 -0.22
N ILE A 4 7.80 22.23 -1.29
CA ILE A 4 6.76 22.70 -2.21
C ILE A 4 6.08 21.51 -2.89
N PHE A 5 6.86 20.61 -3.49
CA PHE A 5 6.31 19.42 -4.16
C PHE A 5 5.56 18.49 -3.20
N PHE A 6 6.00 18.38 -1.95
CA PHE A 6 5.32 17.61 -0.90
C PHE A 6 3.94 18.20 -0.57
N TYR A 7 3.83 19.50 -0.32
CA TYR A 7 2.54 20.15 -0.08
C TYR A 7 1.63 20.16 -1.32
N CYS A 8 2.20 20.35 -2.52
CA CYS A 8 1.45 20.16 -3.77
C CYS A 8 0.88 18.75 -3.87
N THR A 9 1.65 17.73 -3.49
CA THR A 9 1.19 16.33 -3.48
C THR A 9 0.01 16.16 -2.52
N LEU A 10 0.11 16.69 -1.29
CA LEU A 10 -0.98 16.64 -0.30
C LEU A 10 -2.27 17.25 -0.85
N VAL A 11 -2.18 18.43 -1.46
CA VAL A 11 -3.34 19.11 -2.05
C VAL A 11 -3.92 18.30 -3.20
N LEU A 12 -3.07 17.83 -4.13
CA LEU A 12 -3.52 17.07 -5.31
C LEU A 12 -4.16 15.74 -4.92
N TYR A 13 -3.58 14.99 -3.98
CA TYR A 13 -4.17 13.75 -3.46
C TYR A 13 -5.44 14.02 -2.64
N GLY A 14 -5.51 15.14 -1.91
CA GLY A 14 -6.70 15.60 -1.19
C GLY A 14 -7.87 15.89 -2.14
N LEU A 15 -7.63 16.69 -3.18
CA LEU A 15 -8.63 17.01 -4.20
C LEU A 15 -9.05 15.76 -4.99
N ALA A 16 -8.09 14.90 -5.37
CA ALA A 16 -8.40 13.64 -6.02
C ALA A 16 -9.26 12.72 -5.13
N THR A 17 -8.95 12.64 -3.84
CA THR A 17 -9.74 11.90 -2.85
C THR A 17 -11.17 12.44 -2.79
N ALA A 18 -11.34 13.75 -2.66
CA ALA A 18 -12.66 14.38 -2.63
C ALA A 18 -13.49 14.06 -3.89
N LEU A 19 -12.87 14.08 -5.08
CA LEU A 19 -13.54 13.72 -6.32
C LEU A 19 -13.85 12.23 -6.42
N TYR A 20 -12.96 11.33 -6.01
CA TYR A 20 -13.24 9.89 -6.00
C TYR A 20 -14.33 9.51 -5.00
N LEU A 21 -14.40 10.16 -3.85
CA LEU A 21 -15.50 9.97 -2.89
C LEU A 21 -16.79 10.58 -3.43
N GLY A 22 -16.73 11.77 -4.04
CA GLY A 22 -17.85 12.37 -4.75
C GLY A 22 -18.38 11.51 -5.90
N TYR A 23 -17.50 10.77 -6.58
CA TYR A 23 -17.84 9.79 -7.62
C TYR A 23 -18.61 8.59 -7.08
N LEU A 24 -18.51 8.25 -5.79
CA LEU A 24 -19.41 7.24 -5.20
C LEU A 24 -20.86 7.74 -5.18
N LEU A 25 -21.06 9.03 -4.85
CA LEU A 25 -22.37 9.66 -4.73
C LEU A 25 -22.97 10.07 -6.09
N ARG A 26 -22.16 10.61 -7.02
CA ARG A 26 -22.60 11.12 -8.33
C ARG A 26 -22.12 10.25 -9.49
N THR A 27 -22.94 10.03 -10.51
CA THR A 27 -22.68 9.09 -11.63
C THR A 27 -21.91 9.69 -12.81
N THR A 28 -21.46 10.94 -12.73
CA THR A 28 -20.81 11.62 -13.84
C THR A 28 -19.40 11.08 -14.10
N GLN A 29 -19.21 10.46 -15.26
CA GLN A 29 -17.92 9.89 -15.69
C GLN A 29 -16.79 10.93 -15.74
N GLY A 30 -17.11 12.20 -16.01
CA GLY A 30 -16.15 13.30 -15.98
C GLY A 30 -15.45 13.50 -14.62
N VAL A 31 -16.14 13.21 -13.50
CA VAL A 31 -15.55 13.32 -12.15
C VAL A 31 -14.44 12.29 -11.97
N ALA A 32 -14.65 11.05 -12.42
CA ALA A 32 -13.64 10.00 -12.35
C ALA A 32 -12.43 10.33 -13.24
N THR A 33 -12.65 10.92 -14.41
CA THR A 33 -11.56 11.36 -15.31
C THR A 33 -10.72 12.46 -14.68
N TRP A 34 -11.34 13.50 -14.11
CA TRP A 34 -10.63 14.57 -13.41
C TRP A 34 -9.91 14.07 -12.16
N ALA A 35 -10.54 13.19 -11.38
CA ALA A 35 -9.89 12.54 -10.24
C ALA A 35 -8.61 11.81 -10.67
N SER A 36 -8.69 11.03 -11.75
CA SER A 36 -7.55 10.27 -12.28
C SER A 36 -6.43 11.19 -12.78
N ARG A 37 -6.77 12.32 -13.42
CA ARG A 37 -5.80 13.34 -13.85
C ARG A 37 -5.10 14.01 -12.68
N LEU A 38 -5.85 14.35 -11.62
CA LEU A 38 -5.27 14.94 -10.41
C LEU A 38 -4.36 13.96 -9.67
N VAL A 39 -4.71 12.67 -9.61
CA VAL A 39 -3.81 11.64 -9.08
C VAL A 39 -2.54 11.55 -9.89
N ALA A 40 -2.63 11.55 -11.23
CA ALA A 40 -1.45 11.48 -12.08
C ALA A 40 -0.54 12.72 -11.89
N ALA A 41 -1.12 13.93 -11.82
CA ALA A 41 -0.39 15.14 -11.52
C ALA A 41 0.25 15.10 -10.12
N GLY A 42 -0.50 14.63 -9.12
CA GLY A 42 -0.02 14.44 -7.75
C GLY A 42 1.12 13.43 -7.67
N PHE A 43 1.03 12.33 -8.42
CA PHE A 43 2.09 11.32 -8.51
C PHE A 43 3.38 11.89 -9.11
N VAL A 44 3.28 12.71 -10.15
CA VAL A 44 4.46 13.40 -10.72
C VAL A 44 5.07 14.36 -9.70
N ALA A 45 4.26 15.18 -9.01
CA ALA A 45 4.76 16.05 -7.95
C ALA A 45 5.42 15.26 -6.82
N HIS A 46 4.82 14.13 -6.41
CA HIS A 46 5.35 13.27 -5.37
C HIS A 46 6.67 12.62 -5.77
N LEU A 47 6.76 12.15 -7.02
CA LEU A 47 7.99 11.59 -7.58
C LEU A 47 9.10 12.64 -7.63
N LEU A 48 8.80 13.87 -8.05
CA LEU A 48 9.76 14.98 -8.03
C LEU A 48 10.21 15.34 -6.61
N SER A 49 9.30 15.33 -5.63
CA SER A 49 9.62 15.50 -4.21
C SER A 49 10.61 14.44 -3.73
N THR A 50 10.34 13.17 -4.05
CA THR A 50 11.17 12.03 -3.65
C THR A 50 12.53 12.03 -4.35
N ILE A 51 12.60 12.35 -5.64
CA ILE A 51 13.86 12.48 -6.38
C ILE A 51 14.71 13.62 -5.84
N HIS A 52 14.11 14.78 -5.56
CA HIS A 52 14.84 15.90 -4.96
C HIS A 52 15.40 15.50 -3.58
N ARG A 53 14.59 14.83 -2.75
CA ARG A 53 15.04 14.35 -1.44
C ARG A 53 16.14 13.29 -1.56
N PHE A 54 16.05 12.37 -2.52
CA PHE A 54 17.10 11.39 -2.83
C PHE A 54 18.43 12.08 -3.14
N ASN A 55 18.41 13.09 -4.03
CA ASN A 55 19.62 13.84 -4.40
C ASN A 55 20.21 14.62 -3.21
N SER A 56 19.36 15.21 -2.36
CA SER A 56 19.81 15.94 -1.17
C SER A 56 20.35 15.03 -0.07
N ALA A 57 19.76 13.85 0.10
CA ALA A 57 20.12 12.92 1.18
C ALA A 57 21.28 11.99 0.81
N GLY A 58 21.47 11.69 -0.49
CA GLY A 58 22.47 10.74 -0.99
C GLY A 58 22.07 9.26 -0.80
N TYR A 59 20.82 8.99 -0.44
CA TYR A 59 20.30 7.64 -0.22
C TYR A 59 18.79 7.60 -0.52
N LEU A 60 18.23 6.39 -0.72
CA LEU A 60 16.80 6.18 -0.97
C LEU A 60 15.95 6.68 0.23
N PRO A 61 15.02 7.65 0.07
CA PRO A 61 14.27 8.21 1.19
C PRO A 61 13.19 7.25 1.72
N ILE A 62 13.61 6.27 2.50
CA ILE A 62 12.78 5.21 3.10
C ILE A 62 13.22 4.86 4.54
N THR A 63 14.11 5.63 5.12
CA THR A 63 14.94 5.21 6.26
C THR A 63 14.39 5.61 7.63
N ASN A 64 13.41 6.52 7.64
CA ASN A 64 12.71 6.98 8.84
C ASN A 64 11.19 7.06 8.56
N MET A 65 10.39 7.26 9.60
CA MET A 65 8.93 7.19 9.47
C MET A 65 8.34 8.23 8.51
N HIS A 66 8.87 9.46 8.47
CA HIS A 66 8.46 10.48 7.50
C HIS A 66 8.68 9.97 6.07
N GLU A 67 9.88 9.48 5.79
CA GLU A 67 10.30 8.96 4.50
C GLU A 67 9.55 7.70 4.08
N SER A 68 9.48 6.69 4.95
CA SER A 68 8.82 5.41 4.69
C SER A 68 7.33 5.59 4.40
N LEU A 69 6.61 6.43 5.15
CA LEU A 69 5.19 6.70 4.91
C LEU A 69 4.96 7.44 3.59
N SER A 70 5.79 8.43 3.28
CA SER A 70 5.74 9.17 2.00
C SER A 70 6.02 8.24 0.82
N PHE A 71 7.07 7.41 0.92
CA PHE A 71 7.43 6.45 -0.10
C PHE A 71 6.34 5.37 -0.27
N PHE A 72 5.76 4.88 0.82
CA PHE A 72 4.65 3.93 0.74
C PHE A 72 3.46 4.51 -0.03
N SER A 73 3.07 5.76 0.30
CA SER A 73 2.04 6.49 -0.44
C SER A 73 2.36 6.60 -1.93
N LEU A 74 3.60 6.93 -2.28
CA LEU A 74 4.06 7.01 -3.69
C LEU A 74 3.88 5.67 -4.41
N VAL A 75 4.31 4.57 -3.79
CA VAL A 75 4.24 3.22 -4.41
C VAL A 75 2.78 2.74 -4.52
N ILE A 76 1.92 3.03 -3.53
CA ILE A 76 0.48 2.75 -3.62
C ILE A 76 -0.13 3.46 -4.83
N VAL A 77 0.14 4.75 -4.99
CA VAL A 77 -0.42 5.54 -6.10
C VAL A 77 0.15 5.09 -7.45
N GLY A 78 1.45 4.79 -7.53
CA GLY A 78 2.06 4.23 -8.72
C GLY A 78 1.41 2.90 -9.14
N ALA A 79 1.25 1.97 -8.19
CA ALA A 79 0.57 0.70 -8.42
C ALA A 79 -0.89 0.92 -8.86
N PHE A 80 -1.62 1.84 -8.21
CA PHE A 80 -2.99 2.18 -8.55
C PHE A 80 -3.11 2.70 -9.99
N LEU A 81 -2.25 3.62 -10.42
CA LEU A 81 -2.26 4.16 -11.77
C LEU A 81 -2.02 3.08 -12.83
N LEU A 82 -1.10 2.14 -12.56
CA LEU A 82 -0.87 0.98 -13.43
C LEU A 82 -2.11 0.07 -13.52
N PHE A 83 -2.76 -0.20 -12.37
CA PHE A 83 -3.96 -1.01 -12.31
C PHE A 83 -5.15 -0.35 -13.01
N VAL A 84 -5.40 0.94 -12.79
CA VAL A 84 -6.50 1.66 -13.47
C VAL A 84 -6.26 1.73 -14.97
N ARG A 85 -5.02 1.90 -15.43
CA ARG A 85 -4.70 1.86 -16.86
C ARG A 85 -5.03 0.49 -17.48
N LYS A 86 -4.77 -0.60 -16.76
CA LYS A 86 -4.99 -1.97 -17.23
C LYS A 86 -6.45 -2.42 -17.17
N TYR A 87 -7.12 -2.20 -16.04
CA TYR A 87 -8.47 -2.73 -15.77
C TYR A 87 -9.59 -1.72 -15.98
N LYS A 88 -9.28 -0.42 -16.09
CA LYS A 88 -10.26 0.67 -16.30
C LYS A 88 -11.34 0.77 -15.22
N ILE A 89 -11.05 0.33 -13.99
CA ILE A 89 -11.98 0.36 -12.85
C ILE A 89 -11.68 1.57 -11.98
N ALA A 90 -12.31 2.70 -12.31
CA ALA A 90 -12.07 3.96 -11.61
C ALA A 90 -12.51 3.93 -10.13
N ILE A 91 -13.50 3.10 -9.77
CA ILE A 91 -14.05 3.06 -8.40
C ILE A 91 -13.06 2.52 -7.36
N LEU A 92 -12.01 1.81 -7.78
CA LEU A 92 -10.92 1.44 -6.88
C LEU A 92 -10.25 2.68 -6.28
N GLY A 93 -10.24 3.80 -7.01
CA GLY A 93 -9.64 5.06 -6.55
C GLY A 93 -10.31 5.63 -5.31
N SER A 94 -11.62 5.36 -5.13
CA SER A 94 -12.39 5.78 -3.95
C SER A 94 -11.99 5.08 -2.65
N PHE A 95 -11.18 4.03 -2.73
CA PHE A 95 -10.65 3.31 -1.56
C PHE A 95 -9.13 3.39 -1.47
N VAL A 96 -8.43 3.31 -2.61
CA VAL A 96 -6.95 3.29 -2.64
C VAL A 96 -6.36 4.68 -2.41
N ILE A 97 -6.90 5.73 -3.05
CA ILE A 97 -6.34 7.08 -2.95
C ILE A 97 -6.52 7.72 -1.56
N PRO A 98 -7.68 7.59 -0.87
CA PRO A 98 -7.79 8.05 0.50
C PRO A 98 -6.76 7.39 1.43
N LEU A 99 -6.48 6.09 1.25
CA LEU A 99 -5.49 5.40 2.05
C LEU A 99 -4.07 5.90 1.76
N ALA A 100 -3.72 6.13 0.49
CA ALA A 100 -2.45 6.76 0.12
C ALA A 100 -2.32 8.18 0.70
N LEU A 101 -3.42 8.96 0.70
CA LEU A 101 -3.48 10.27 1.33
C LEU A 101 -3.22 10.18 2.84
N LEU A 102 -3.84 9.22 3.53
CA LEU A 102 -3.59 9.00 4.96
C LEU A 102 -2.12 8.69 5.24
N MET A 103 -1.44 7.92 4.37
CA MET A 103 -0.01 7.64 4.54
C MET A 103 0.83 8.93 4.42
N ILE A 104 0.59 9.79 3.42
CA ILE A 104 1.36 11.04 3.27
C ILE A 104 0.99 12.10 4.32
N ILE A 105 -0.25 12.14 4.81
CA ILE A 105 -0.63 12.95 5.99
C ILE A 105 0.09 12.42 7.24
N GLY A 106 0.14 11.10 7.41
CA GLY A 106 0.92 10.50 8.49
C GLY A 106 2.40 10.88 8.41
N SER A 107 2.98 10.92 7.21
CA SER A 107 4.35 11.36 6.97
C SER A 107 4.59 12.78 7.49
N SER A 108 3.63 13.71 7.32
CA SER A 108 3.78 15.10 7.78
C SER A 108 3.76 15.27 9.30
N ALA A 109 3.33 14.24 10.04
CA ALA A 109 3.38 14.24 11.51
C ALA A 109 4.78 13.97 12.09
N PHE A 110 5.74 13.54 11.25
CA PHE A 110 7.11 13.23 11.66
C PHE A 110 8.11 14.26 11.14
N PRO A 111 9.24 14.48 11.82
CA PRO A 111 10.26 15.44 11.39
C PRO A 111 10.79 15.12 9.99
N SER A 112 10.76 16.12 9.10
CA SER A 112 11.24 15.96 7.72
C SER A 112 12.73 16.21 7.56
N VAL A 113 13.46 16.49 8.64
CA VAL A 113 14.90 16.82 8.61
C VAL A 113 15.70 15.60 8.16
N ILE A 114 16.61 15.79 7.21
CA ILE A 114 17.53 14.73 6.76
C ILE A 114 18.61 14.59 7.84
N LYS A 115 18.69 13.41 8.44
CA LYS A 115 19.72 13.05 9.41
C LYS A 115 20.76 12.15 8.76
N GLU A 116 21.96 12.10 9.32
CA GLU A 116 22.96 11.11 8.90
C GLU A 116 22.44 9.69 9.13
N LEU A 117 22.65 8.82 8.15
CA LEU A 117 22.24 7.42 8.25
C LEU A 117 23.09 6.68 9.27
N ASN A 118 22.41 5.90 10.10
CA ASN A 118 23.05 4.84 10.86
C ASN A 118 23.85 3.93 9.89
N PRO A 119 25.12 3.60 10.16
CA PRO A 119 25.92 2.71 9.34
C PRO A 119 25.22 1.41 8.94
N ALA A 120 24.40 0.82 9.82
CA ALA A 120 23.63 -0.40 9.54
C ALA A 120 22.66 -0.26 8.35
N LEU A 121 22.22 0.96 8.03
CA LEU A 121 21.30 1.24 6.93
C LEU A 121 22.01 1.44 5.58
N LYS A 122 23.34 1.59 5.57
CA LYS A 122 24.14 1.79 4.34
C LYS A 122 24.44 0.46 3.65
N SER A 123 23.40 -0.23 3.20
CA SER A 123 23.52 -1.54 2.56
C SER A 123 22.57 -1.67 1.36
N GLY A 124 23.07 -2.21 0.25
CA GLY A 124 22.23 -2.52 -0.93
C GLY A 124 21.15 -3.57 -0.63
N TRP A 125 21.37 -4.45 0.34
CA TRP A 125 20.35 -5.41 0.78
C TRP A 125 19.15 -4.75 1.42
N LEU A 126 19.34 -3.62 2.13
CA LEU A 126 18.23 -2.85 2.66
C LEU A 126 17.35 -2.31 1.53
N TRP A 127 17.95 -1.86 0.42
CA TRP A 127 17.19 -1.35 -0.72
C TRP A 127 16.35 -2.45 -1.36
N VAL A 128 16.92 -3.62 -1.60
CA VAL A 128 16.19 -4.77 -2.14
C VAL A 128 15.04 -5.16 -1.19
N HIS A 129 15.33 -5.33 0.10
CA HIS A 129 14.34 -5.67 1.12
C HIS A 129 13.14 -4.71 1.12
N THR A 130 13.44 -3.42 1.27
CA THR A 130 12.41 -2.39 1.46
C THR A 130 11.63 -2.10 0.19
N ILE A 131 12.26 -2.05 -0.99
CA ILE A 131 11.55 -1.85 -2.26
C ILE A 131 10.60 -3.02 -2.51
N MET A 132 11.06 -4.26 -2.34
CA MET A 132 10.21 -5.44 -2.51
C MET A 132 9.05 -5.44 -1.50
N ALA A 133 9.30 -5.05 -0.25
CA ALA A 133 8.26 -4.91 0.77
C ALA A 133 7.22 -3.86 0.37
N PHE A 134 7.63 -2.64 -0.02
CA PHE A 134 6.69 -1.58 -0.36
C PHE A 134 5.89 -1.87 -1.63
N VAL A 135 6.50 -2.49 -2.64
CA VAL A 135 5.76 -2.92 -3.85
C VAL A 135 4.75 -4.02 -3.50
N SER A 136 5.14 -4.98 -2.66
CA SER A 136 4.22 -5.98 -2.11
C SER A 136 3.05 -5.33 -1.38
N TYR A 137 3.31 -4.44 -0.42
CA TYR A 137 2.29 -3.76 0.37
C TYR A 137 1.35 -2.92 -0.48
N ALA A 138 1.85 -2.27 -1.54
CA ALA A 138 1.02 -1.54 -2.49
C ALA A 138 0.05 -2.46 -3.25
N THR A 139 0.50 -3.64 -3.68
CA THR A 139 -0.41 -4.63 -4.30
C THR A 139 -1.44 -5.17 -3.31
N PHE A 140 -1.05 -5.44 -2.06
CA PHE A 140 -1.98 -5.83 -1.00
C PHE A 140 -2.99 -4.73 -0.65
N THR A 141 -2.61 -3.46 -0.78
CA THR A 141 -3.52 -2.32 -0.63
C THR A 141 -4.63 -2.34 -1.69
N ILE A 142 -4.28 -2.65 -2.95
CA ILE A 142 -5.26 -2.80 -4.02
C ILE A 142 -6.13 -4.05 -3.80
N ALA A 143 -5.53 -5.16 -3.34
CA ALA A 143 -6.26 -6.38 -2.97
C ALA A 143 -7.29 -6.12 -1.87
N PHE A 144 -6.91 -5.36 -0.83
CA PHE A 144 -7.78 -4.90 0.25
C PHE A 144 -8.94 -4.06 -0.28
N ALA A 145 -8.67 -3.06 -1.12
CA ALA A 145 -9.72 -2.25 -1.72
C ALA A 145 -10.71 -3.09 -2.53
N ALA A 146 -10.22 -4.01 -3.37
CA ALA A 146 -11.07 -4.93 -4.13
C ALA A 146 -11.91 -5.83 -3.21
N ALA A 147 -11.33 -6.33 -2.11
CA ALA A 147 -12.03 -7.17 -1.12
C ALA A 147 -13.13 -6.39 -0.36
N VAL A 148 -12.87 -5.14 0.03
CA VAL A 148 -13.89 -4.28 0.64
C VAL A 148 -15.05 -4.04 -0.33
N ILE A 149 -14.74 -3.67 -1.57
CA ILE A 149 -15.76 -3.46 -2.61
C ILE A 149 -16.53 -4.76 -2.87
N TYR A 150 -15.86 -5.91 -2.88
CA TYR A 150 -16.50 -7.23 -3.02
C TYR A 150 -17.57 -7.43 -1.95
N LEU A 151 -17.25 -7.16 -0.67
CA LEU A 151 -18.20 -7.34 0.43
C LEU A 151 -19.38 -6.36 0.34
N ILE A 152 -19.14 -5.12 -0.09
CA ILE A 152 -20.20 -4.13 -0.34
C ILE A 152 -21.12 -4.62 -1.47
N GLN A 153 -20.56 -5.05 -2.60
CA GLN A 153 -21.34 -5.53 -3.74
C GLN A 153 -22.13 -6.79 -3.39
N GLN A 154 -21.51 -7.72 -2.65
CA GLN A 154 -22.18 -8.92 -2.17
C GLN A 154 -23.34 -8.57 -1.22
N HIS A 155 -23.19 -7.55 -0.38
CA HIS A 155 -24.26 -7.08 0.50
C HIS A 155 -25.44 -6.52 -0.29
N PHE A 156 -25.20 -5.72 -1.32
CA PHE A 156 -26.26 -5.20 -2.19
C PHE A 156 -27.03 -6.28 -2.93
N LEU A 157 -26.34 -7.29 -3.48
CA LEU A 157 -26.97 -8.46 -4.11
C LEU A 157 -27.88 -9.20 -3.12
N LYS A 158 -27.39 -9.49 -1.91
CA LYS A 158 -28.17 -10.20 -0.88
C LYS A 158 -29.40 -9.43 -0.42
N LYS A 159 -29.30 -8.10 -0.35
CA LYS A 159 -30.41 -7.22 0.05
C LYS A 159 -31.29 -6.77 -1.13
N LYS A 160 -31.01 -7.24 -2.36
CA LYS A 160 -31.69 -6.82 -3.59
C LYS A 160 -31.75 -5.29 -3.76
N LYS A 161 -30.70 -4.58 -3.34
CA LYS A 161 -30.60 -3.11 -3.41
C LYS A 161 -29.84 -2.70 -4.66
N PHE A 162 -30.55 -2.44 -5.75
CA PHE A 162 -29.98 -2.13 -7.06
C PHE A 162 -29.88 -0.63 -7.36
N GLY A 163 -29.45 0.17 -6.37
CA GLY A 163 -29.31 1.62 -6.52
C GLY A 163 -28.12 2.03 -7.40
N ALA A 164 -27.91 3.35 -7.56
CA ALA A 164 -26.86 3.91 -8.42
C ALA A 164 -25.43 3.42 -8.06
N LEU A 165 -25.14 3.21 -6.78
CA LEU A 165 -23.83 2.70 -6.35
C LEU A 165 -23.62 1.25 -6.79
N PHE A 166 -24.63 0.38 -6.69
CA PHE A 166 -24.56 -1.02 -7.12
C PHE A 166 -24.16 -1.16 -8.59
N GLN A 167 -24.74 -0.31 -9.46
CA GLN A 167 -24.46 -0.32 -10.90
C GLN A 167 -23.04 0.14 -11.25
N LYS A 168 -22.37 0.88 -10.37
CA LYS A 168 -20.97 1.31 -10.55
C LYS A 168 -19.96 0.28 -10.08
N LEU A 169 -20.34 -0.56 -9.12
CA LEU A 169 -19.44 -1.56 -8.57
C LEU A 169 -19.22 -2.67 -9.61
N PRO A 170 -17.97 -3.12 -9.83
CA PRO A 170 -17.69 -4.25 -10.71
C PRO A 170 -18.40 -5.51 -10.24
N SER A 171 -18.47 -6.52 -11.12
CA SER A 171 -18.99 -7.83 -10.73
C SER A 171 -18.12 -8.46 -9.64
N LEU A 172 -18.72 -9.36 -8.86
CA LEU A 172 -18.01 -10.12 -7.83
C LEU A 172 -16.81 -10.88 -8.40
N ASP A 173 -16.93 -11.44 -9.61
CA ASP A 173 -15.86 -12.17 -10.28
C ASP A 173 -14.69 -11.26 -10.65
N THR A 174 -14.97 -10.05 -11.16
CA THR A 174 -13.91 -9.07 -11.45
C THR A 174 -13.16 -8.66 -10.19
N LEU A 175 -13.87 -8.44 -9.08
CA LEU A 175 -13.25 -8.07 -7.80
C LEU A 175 -12.43 -9.23 -7.21
N ASP A 176 -12.92 -10.46 -7.32
CA ASP A 176 -12.22 -11.68 -6.88
C ASP A 176 -10.95 -11.92 -7.72
N ASP A 177 -10.97 -11.69 -9.03
CA ASP A 177 -9.82 -11.77 -9.95
C ASP A 177 -8.77 -10.69 -9.67
N ILE A 178 -9.19 -9.43 -9.49
CA ILE A 178 -8.25 -8.35 -9.11
C ILE A 178 -7.57 -8.68 -7.80
N ASN A 179 -8.33 -9.12 -6.80
CA ASN A 179 -7.79 -9.55 -5.52
C ASN A 179 -6.78 -10.70 -5.72
N TYR A 180 -7.13 -11.73 -6.50
CA TYR A 180 -6.23 -12.85 -6.77
C TYR A 180 -4.93 -12.42 -7.42
N ARG A 181 -5.00 -11.61 -8.47
CA ARG A 181 -3.81 -11.12 -9.18
C ARG A 181 -2.92 -10.25 -8.32
N CYS A 182 -3.50 -9.43 -7.45
CA CYS A 182 -2.72 -8.66 -6.49
C CYS A 182 -2.00 -9.58 -5.50
N LEU A 183 -2.66 -10.64 -5.02
CA LEU A 183 -2.04 -11.60 -4.10
C LEU A 183 -0.91 -12.39 -4.77
N THR A 184 -1.10 -12.86 -6.01
CA THR A 184 -0.08 -13.64 -6.73
C THR A 184 1.14 -12.81 -7.12
N ILE A 185 1.02 -11.47 -7.20
CA ILE A 185 2.16 -10.57 -7.35
C ILE A 185 2.77 -10.22 -5.99
N GLY A 186 1.95 -9.83 -5.02
CA GLY A 186 2.40 -9.32 -3.74
C GLY A 186 3.09 -10.36 -2.86
N PHE A 187 2.62 -11.60 -2.86
CA PHE A 187 3.15 -12.64 -1.98
C PHE A 187 4.58 -13.09 -2.34
N PRO A 188 4.94 -13.35 -3.62
CA PRO A 188 6.33 -13.59 -3.99
C PRO A 188 7.24 -12.42 -3.64
N LEU A 189 6.78 -11.17 -3.85
CA LEU A 189 7.55 -9.98 -3.49
C LEU A 189 7.76 -9.87 -1.97
N LEU A 190 6.74 -10.18 -1.15
CA LEU A 190 6.88 -10.25 0.30
C LEU A 190 7.89 -11.32 0.71
N THR A 191 7.88 -12.46 0.03
CA THR A 191 8.80 -13.57 0.30
C THR A 191 10.25 -13.15 0.02
N VAL A 192 10.50 -12.51 -1.13
CA VAL A 192 11.81 -11.93 -1.46
C VAL A 192 12.20 -10.85 -0.46
N ALA A 193 11.24 -10.01 -0.03
CA ALA A 193 11.49 -9.01 1.00
C ALA A 193 11.94 -9.65 2.32
N ILE A 194 11.25 -10.67 2.84
CA ILE A 194 11.65 -11.34 4.08
C ILE A 194 13.03 -11.98 3.96
N ILE A 195 13.32 -12.68 2.86
CA ILE A 195 14.63 -13.31 2.62
C ILE A 195 15.75 -12.26 2.56
N SER A 196 15.58 -11.21 1.76
CA SER A 196 16.57 -10.14 1.67
C SER A 196 16.70 -9.32 2.96
N GLY A 197 15.62 -9.22 3.75
CA GLY A 197 15.63 -8.64 5.09
C GLY A 197 16.47 -9.44 6.07
N ALA A 198 16.34 -10.77 6.07
CA ALA A 198 17.16 -11.66 6.88
C ALA A 198 18.66 -11.56 6.53
N ILE A 199 18.99 -11.48 5.23
CA ILE A 199 20.38 -11.26 4.78
C ILE A 199 20.91 -9.90 5.25
N TRP A 200 20.08 -8.86 5.21
CA TRP A 200 20.45 -7.55 5.75
C TRP A 200 20.62 -7.59 7.27
N ALA A 201 19.75 -8.28 8.00
CA ALA A 201 19.81 -8.43 9.46
C ALA A 201 21.11 -9.10 9.91
N GLU A 202 21.58 -10.13 9.20
CA GLU A 202 22.85 -10.77 9.53
C GLU A 202 24.03 -9.79 9.40
N LYS A 203 24.05 -8.97 8.35
CA LYS A 203 25.09 -7.96 8.15
C LYS A 203 25.01 -6.81 9.16
N ALA A 204 23.80 -6.46 9.60
CA ALA A 204 23.57 -5.35 10.50
C ALA A 204 23.76 -5.72 11.99
N TRP A 205 23.31 -6.92 12.37
CA TRP A 205 23.16 -7.35 13.76
C TRP A 205 23.82 -8.70 14.09
N GLY A 206 24.42 -9.38 13.11
CA GLY A 206 25.12 -10.65 13.30
C GLY A 206 24.22 -11.88 13.36
N THR A 207 22.91 -11.74 13.11
CA THR A 207 21.95 -12.87 13.04
C THR A 207 20.93 -12.66 11.92
N TYR A 208 20.54 -13.74 11.24
CA TYR A 208 19.51 -13.72 10.19
C TYR A 208 18.10 -13.46 10.72
N TRP A 209 17.85 -13.82 11.97
CA TRP A 209 16.55 -13.70 12.63
C TRP A 209 16.74 -13.57 14.13
N SER A 210 16.00 -12.67 14.74
CA SER A 210 16.10 -12.30 16.15
C SER A 210 14.77 -12.39 16.89
N TRP A 211 13.68 -12.77 16.20
CA TRP A 211 12.31 -12.73 16.74
C TRP A 211 11.90 -11.33 17.21
N ASP A 212 12.47 -10.29 16.60
CA ASP A 212 12.02 -8.93 16.84
C ASP A 212 10.52 -8.81 16.49
N PRO A 213 9.79 -7.86 17.08
CA PRO A 213 8.40 -7.68 16.74
C PRO A 213 8.15 -7.51 15.23
N LYS A 214 8.98 -6.77 14.49
CA LYS A 214 8.73 -6.54 13.06
C LYS A 214 8.91 -7.83 12.26
N GLU A 215 9.97 -8.59 12.53
CA GLU A 215 10.22 -9.93 12.01
C GLU A 215 9.02 -10.85 12.30
N THR A 216 8.60 -10.95 13.56
CA THR A 216 7.48 -11.81 14.00
C THR A 216 6.17 -11.43 13.30
N TRP A 217 5.82 -10.15 13.28
CA TRP A 217 4.59 -9.67 12.63
C TRP A 217 4.64 -9.78 11.09
N SER A 218 5.82 -9.66 10.49
CA SER A 218 6.02 -9.94 9.07
C SER A 218 5.78 -11.41 8.73
N LEU A 219 6.20 -12.33 9.61
CA LEU A 219 5.96 -13.76 9.45
C LEU A 219 4.48 -14.11 9.62
N ILE A 220 3.77 -13.49 10.58
CA ILE A 220 2.31 -13.62 10.72
C ILE A 220 1.61 -13.15 9.44
N THR A 221 1.99 -11.97 8.93
CA THR A 221 1.48 -11.44 7.67
C THR A 221 1.69 -12.42 6.52
N TRP A 222 2.90 -12.99 6.42
CA TRP A 222 3.26 -13.97 5.41
C TRP A 222 2.38 -15.23 5.50
N PHE A 223 2.20 -15.79 6.70
CA PHE A 223 1.36 -16.99 6.88
C PHE A 223 -0.10 -16.76 6.51
N ILE A 224 -0.66 -15.57 6.79
CA ILE A 224 -2.04 -15.25 6.41
C ILE A 224 -2.19 -15.21 4.89
N TYR A 225 -1.27 -14.56 4.19
CA TYR A 225 -1.30 -14.50 2.73
C TYR A 225 -0.95 -15.85 2.08
N ALA A 226 -0.05 -16.63 2.69
CA ALA A 226 0.25 -17.99 2.26
C ALA A 226 -0.98 -18.90 2.39
N ALA A 227 -1.66 -18.89 3.55
CA ALA A 227 -2.88 -19.66 3.77
C ALA A 227 -4.00 -19.24 2.81
N LEU A 228 -4.15 -17.93 2.58
CA LEU A 228 -5.10 -17.42 1.60
C LEU A 228 -4.78 -17.97 0.20
N LEU A 229 -3.58 -17.74 -0.34
CA LEU A 229 -3.21 -18.21 -1.68
C LEU A 229 -3.27 -19.73 -1.81
N HIS A 230 -2.76 -20.46 -0.82
CA HIS A 230 -2.83 -21.91 -0.78
C HIS A 230 -4.28 -22.39 -0.86
N GLY A 231 -5.18 -21.84 -0.02
CA GLY A 231 -6.60 -22.18 -0.03
C GLY A 231 -7.27 -21.89 -1.38
N ARG A 232 -6.86 -20.83 -2.10
CA ARG A 232 -7.37 -20.53 -3.45
C ARG A 232 -6.89 -21.54 -4.49
N MET A 233 -5.64 -22.01 -4.38
CA MET A 233 -5.05 -22.95 -5.33
C MET A 233 -5.49 -24.40 -5.10
N THR A 234 -5.63 -24.83 -3.84
CA THR A 234 -5.90 -26.25 -3.50
C THR A 234 -7.37 -26.55 -3.31
N THR A 235 -8.10 -25.67 -2.62
CA THR A 235 -9.51 -25.90 -2.23
C THR A 235 -10.48 -24.95 -2.94
N GLY A 236 -9.98 -24.10 -3.83
CA GLY A 236 -10.81 -23.18 -4.61
C GLY A 236 -11.46 -22.07 -3.77
N TRP A 237 -10.85 -21.63 -2.67
CA TRP A 237 -11.40 -20.54 -1.86
C TRP A 237 -11.67 -19.29 -2.71
N ARG A 238 -12.92 -18.82 -2.71
CA ARG A 238 -13.35 -17.63 -3.42
C ARG A 238 -14.37 -16.85 -2.61
N GLY A 239 -14.59 -15.61 -3.03
CA GLY A 239 -15.66 -14.77 -2.52
C GLY A 239 -15.48 -14.32 -1.08
N LYS A 240 -16.53 -14.41 -0.24
CA LYS A 240 -16.55 -13.75 1.09
C LYS A 240 -15.37 -14.15 1.98
N ARG A 241 -15.00 -15.43 2.00
CA ARG A 241 -13.90 -15.94 2.85
C ARG A 241 -12.56 -15.38 2.40
N ALA A 242 -12.29 -15.40 1.09
CA ALA A 242 -11.08 -14.84 0.51
C ALA A 242 -10.99 -13.32 0.74
N ALA A 243 -12.11 -12.60 0.56
CA ALA A 243 -12.19 -11.17 0.81
C ALA A 243 -11.88 -10.82 2.28
N LEU A 244 -12.47 -11.54 3.25
CA LEU A 244 -12.21 -11.31 4.68
C LEU A 244 -10.75 -11.58 5.07
N LEU A 245 -10.15 -12.66 4.57
CA LEU A 245 -8.73 -12.96 4.84
C LEU A 245 -7.80 -11.94 4.19
N SER A 246 -8.13 -11.46 2.98
CA SER A 246 -7.37 -10.38 2.35
C SER A 246 -7.43 -9.08 3.15
N ILE A 247 -8.58 -8.79 3.78
CA ILE A 247 -8.74 -7.63 4.67
C ILE A 247 -7.93 -7.83 5.95
N ALA A 248 -8.05 -8.98 6.60
CA ALA A 248 -7.30 -9.29 7.82
C ALA A 248 -5.78 -9.23 7.58
N GLY A 249 -5.29 -9.83 6.49
CA GLY A 249 -3.88 -9.78 6.11
C GLY A 249 -3.39 -8.35 5.87
N PHE A 250 -4.21 -7.49 5.26
CA PHE A 250 -3.84 -6.09 5.03
C PHE A 250 -3.76 -5.31 6.36
N LEU A 251 -4.73 -5.50 7.26
CA LEU A 251 -4.72 -4.84 8.57
C LEU A 251 -3.51 -5.26 9.42
N ILE A 252 -3.14 -6.55 9.38
CA ILE A 252 -1.98 -7.08 10.09
C ILE A 252 -0.67 -6.60 9.44
N MET A 253 -0.61 -6.50 8.11
CA MET A 253 0.50 -5.87 7.40
C MET A 253 0.65 -4.40 7.81
N LEU A 254 -0.46 -3.64 7.86
CA LEU A 254 -0.44 -2.24 8.28
C LEU A 254 -0.01 -2.08 9.73
N PHE A 255 -0.42 -3.00 10.62
CA PHE A 255 0.08 -3.07 11.99
C PHE A 255 1.58 -3.39 12.04
N THR A 256 2.06 -4.33 11.22
CA THR A 256 3.49 -4.67 11.10
C THR A 256 4.31 -3.43 10.70
N PHE A 257 3.79 -2.64 9.76
CA PHE A 257 4.49 -1.46 9.25
C PHE A 257 4.37 -0.25 10.19
N ILE A 258 3.18 0.10 10.68
CA ILE A 258 2.95 1.31 11.49
C ILE A 258 2.96 0.97 12.98
N GLY A 259 2.14 0.00 13.38
CA GLY A 259 1.89 -0.32 14.78
C GLY A 259 3.14 -0.80 15.52
N VAL A 260 3.93 -1.70 14.91
CA VAL A 260 5.19 -2.16 15.50
C VAL A 260 6.16 -1.00 15.72
N ASN A 261 6.29 -0.10 14.73
CA ASN A 261 7.19 1.05 14.83
C ASN A 261 6.76 2.05 15.93
N MET A 262 5.46 2.17 16.20
CA MET A 262 4.92 3.16 17.15
C MET A 262 4.75 2.61 18.57
N TRP A 263 4.39 1.33 18.71
CA TRP A 263 3.89 0.78 19.98
C TRP A 263 4.75 -0.34 20.57
N LEU A 264 5.66 -0.94 19.82
CA LEU A 264 6.49 -2.05 20.30
C LEU A 264 7.97 -1.66 20.33
N PRO A 265 8.72 -2.06 21.38
CA PRO A 265 10.17 -1.90 21.39
C PRO A 265 10.80 -2.88 20.38
N GLY A 266 11.84 -2.47 19.66
CA GLY A 266 12.53 -3.37 18.74
C GLY A 266 13.69 -2.72 17.98
N LEU A 267 14.52 -3.56 17.36
CA LEU A 267 15.70 -3.17 16.57
C LEU A 267 15.35 -2.29 15.36
N HIS A 268 14.07 -2.23 15.02
CA HIS A 268 13.52 -1.42 13.93
C HIS A 268 12.94 -0.06 14.35
N SER A 269 13.05 0.34 15.63
CA SER A 269 12.54 1.65 16.07
C SER A 269 13.51 2.78 15.69
N TYR A 270 13.46 3.20 14.43
CA TYR A 270 14.19 4.38 13.96
C TYR A 270 13.33 5.64 14.24
N LYS A 271 13.29 6.07 15.51
CA LYS A 271 12.59 7.29 15.96
C LYS A 271 13.32 8.56 15.53
#